data_AF-A0A2E2DWS8-F1
#
_entry.id   AF-A0A2E2DWS8-F1
#
_cell.length_a   1.000
_cell.length_b   1.000
_cell.length_c   1.000
_cell.angle_alpha   90.00
_cell.angle_beta   90.00
_cell.angle_gamma   90.00
#
_symmetry.space_group_name_H-M   'P 1'
#
loop_
_entity.id
_entity.type
_entity.pdbx_description
1 polymer ?
#
loop_
_entity_poly.entity_id
_entity_poly.type
_entity_poly.pdbx_seq_one_letter_code
_entity_poly.pdbx_strand_id
1 'polypeptide(L)' 'MFPSWLQILLVVLLALIFFGRGKISDFMTDLASGIKSFRKGMSEEDDKTSIEDHDNKE' A
#
# COMPACT_ATOMS: atom_id res chain seq x y z
N MET A 1 -1.85 11.35 27.74
CA MET A 1 -2.94 10.36 27.59
C MET A 1 -2.94 9.93 26.13
N PHE A 2 -2.52 8.71 25.82
CA PHE A 2 -2.54 8.24 24.44
C PHE A 2 -4.00 8.08 24.00
N PRO A 3 -4.37 8.53 22.80
CA PRO A 3 -5.73 8.34 22.31
C PRO A 3 -6.04 6.86 22.31
N SER A 4 -7.19 6.52 22.91
CA SER A 4 -7.67 5.15 22.96
C SER A 4 -8.00 4.68 21.55
N TRP A 5 -7.92 3.38 21.31
CA TRP A 5 -8.09 2.78 19.98
C TRP A 5 -9.47 3.12 19.37
N LEU A 6 -10.47 3.34 20.23
CA LEU A 6 -11.81 3.81 19.87
C LEU A 6 -11.81 5.18 19.18
N GLN A 7 -10.92 6.08 19.58
CA GLN A 7 -10.83 7.43 19.01
C GLN A 7 -10.30 7.39 17.58
N ILE A 8 -9.31 6.53 17.32
CA ILE A 8 -8.80 6.27 15.97
C ILE A 8 -9.92 5.71 15.09
N LEU A 9 -10.70 4.76 15.60
CA LEU A 9 -11.82 4.17 14.86
C LEU A 9 -12.91 5.20 14.53
N LEU A 10 -13.21 6.13 15.45
CA LEU A 10 -14.15 7.23 15.23
C LEU A 10 -13.67 8.18 14.11
N VAL A 11 -12.38 8.51 14.09
CA VAL A 11 -11.78 9.36 13.06
C VAL A 11 -11.84 8.69 11.68
N VAL A 12 -11.53 7.39 11.61
CA VAL A 12 -11.62 6.62 10.37
C VAL A 12 -13.06 6.58 9.84
N LEU A 13 -14.04 6.38 10.71
CA LEU A 13 -15.45 6.40 10.31
C LEU A 13 -15.87 7.76 9.74
N LEU A 14 -15.44 8.85 10.37
CA LEU A 14 -15.71 10.21 9.90
C LEU A 14 -15.04 10.47 8.54
N ALA A 15 -13.80 10.01 8.37
CA ALA A 15 -13.07 10.11 7.11
C ALA A 15 -13.78 9.34 5.98
N LEU A 16 -14.28 8.14 6.24
CA LEU A 16 -15.05 7.36 5.24
C LEU A 16 -16.34 8.08 4.80
N ILE A 17 -17.01 8.78 5.72
CA ILE A 17 -18.20 9.58 5.41
C ILE A 17 -17.83 10.82 4.59
N PHE A 18 -16.76 11.52 4.97
CA PHE A 18 -16.29 12.74 4.28
C PHE A 18 -15.72 12.47 2.88
N PHE A 19 -14.93 11.42 2.73
CA PHE A 19 -14.32 11.09 1.44
C PHE A 19 -15.31 10.42 0.47
N GLY A 20 -16.35 9.76 0.99
CA GLY A 20 -17.33 9.04 0.18
C GLY A 20 -16.76 7.76 -0.44
N ARG A 21 -17.66 6.80 -0.75
CA ARG A 21 -17.28 5.43 -1.16
C ARG A 21 -16.45 5.36 -2.46
N GLY A 22 -16.49 6.39 -3.31
CA GLY A 22 -15.81 6.39 -4.61
C GLY A 22 -14.37 6.92 -4.59
N LYS A 23 -14.06 7.90 -3.74
CA LYS A 23 -12.75 8.60 -3.79
C LYS A 23 -11.62 7.80 -3.13
N ILE A 24 -11.93 6.97 -2.14
CA ILE A 24 -10.93 6.14 -1.46
C ILE A 24 -10.20 5.20 -2.42
N SER A 25 -10.88 4.66 -3.45
CA SER A 25 -10.31 3.66 -4.35
C SER A 25 -9.20 4.23 -5.23
N ASP A 26 -9.43 5.41 -5.82
CA ASP A 26 -8.42 6.08 -6.65
C ASP A 26 -7.22 6.51 -5.79
N PHE A 27 -7.48 7.10 -4.61
CA PHE A 27 -6.42 7.47 -3.67
C PHE A 27 -5.60 6.27 -3.17
N MET A 28 -6.26 5.14 -2.88
CA MET A 28 -5.58 3.90 -2.50
C MET A 28 -4.78 3.30 -3.66
N THR A 29 -5.25 3.45 -4.90
CA THR A 29 -4.55 2.98 -6.10
C THR A 29 -3.26 3.78 -6.35
N ASP A 30 -3.33 5.11 -6.18
CA ASP A 30 -2.16 5.99 -6.28
C ASP A 30 -1.17 5.76 -5.12
N LEU A 31 -1.68 5.60 -3.89
CA LEU A 31 -0.86 5.27 -2.72
C LEU A 31 -0.20 3.88 -2.86
N ALA A 32 -0.94 2.88 -3.37
CA ALA A 32 -0.40 1.55 -3.60
C ALA A 32 0.70 1.58 -4.67
N SER A 33 0.53 2.37 -5.73
CA SER A 33 1.54 2.54 -6.78
C SER A 33 2.80 3.24 -6.23
N GLY A 34 2.63 4.25 -5.37
CA GLY A 34 3.74 4.94 -4.68
C GLY A 34 4.49 4.03 -3.71
N ILE A 35 3.76 3.32 -2.83
CA ILE A 35 4.35 2.38 -1.86
C ILE A 35 5.01 1.19 -2.57
N LYS A 36 4.42 0.66 -3.65
CA LYS A 36 5.01 -0.43 -4.44
C LYS A 36 6.31 0.01 -5.09
N SER A 37 6.35 1.21 -5.66
CA SER A 37 7.58 1.77 -6.26
C SER A 37 8.64 2.07 -5.21
N PHE A 38 8.25 2.56 -4.03
CA PHE A 38 9.15 2.77 -2.90
C PHE A 38 9.74 1.45 -2.38
N ARG A 39 8.89 0.44 -2.19
CA ARG A 39 9.33 -0.91 -1.81
C ARG A 39 10.23 -1.52 -2.88
N LYS A 40 9.87 -1.41 -4.16
CA LYS A 40 10.69 -1.93 -5.26
C LYS A 40 12.06 -1.24 -5.33
N GLY A 41 12.12 0.09 -5.13
CA GLY A 41 13.37 0.83 -5.07
C GLY A 41 14.25 0.46 -3.88
N MET A 42 13.66 0.15 -2.71
CA MET A 42 14.42 -0.37 -1.56
C MET A 42 14.81 -1.85 -1.72
N SER A 43 13.95 -2.66 -2.33
CA SER A 43 14.20 -4.10 -2.56
C SER A 43 15.08 -4.37 -3.78
N GLU A 44 15.27 -3.45 -4.72
CA GLU A 44 16.29 -3.58 -5.79
C GLU A 44 17.73 -3.58 -5.24
N GLU A 45 17.92 -3.18 -3.98
CA GLU A 45 19.18 -3.38 -3.25
C GLU A 45 19.30 -4.82 -2.69
N ASP A 46 18.18 -5.51 -2.43
CA ASP A 46 18.12 -6.88 -1.89
C ASP A 46 17.91 -7.97 -2.97
N ASP A 47 17.24 -7.68 -4.09
CA ASP A 47 16.75 -8.65 -5.09
C ASP A 47 17.68 -8.85 -6.32
N LYS A 48 18.94 -8.38 -6.29
CA LYS A 48 19.93 -8.73 -7.35
C LYS A 48 20.43 -10.19 -7.27
N THR A 49 19.64 -11.09 -6.70
CA THR A 49 19.93 -12.54 -6.59
C THR A 49 18.81 -13.43 -7.12
N SER A 50 17.67 -12.91 -7.59
CA SER A 50 16.55 -13.76 -8.05
C SER A 50 16.13 -13.55 -9.50
N ILE A 51 17.10 -13.54 -10.43
CA ILE A 51 16.84 -13.80 -11.85
C ILE A 51 17.56 -15.08 -12.26
N GLU A 52 17.06 -16.24 -11.82
CA GLU A 52 17.23 -17.52 -12.52
C GLU A 52 16.01 -18.38 -12.16
N ASP A 53 14.88 -18.15 -12.82
CA ASP A 53 13.89 -19.22 -12.97
C ASP A 53 13.71 -19.47 -14.47
N HIS A 54 14.05 -20.70 -14.81
CA HIS A 54 14.24 -21.26 -16.13
C HIS A 54 12.98 -21.13 -17.00
N ASP A 55 13.06 -20.32 -18.06
CA ASP A 55 12.34 -20.63 -19.30
C ASP A 55 13.06 -21.81 -19.96
N ASN A 56 12.56 -23.03 -19.73
CA ASN A 56 12.83 -24.16 -20.61
C ASN A 56 11.51 -24.66 -21.21
N LYS A 57 11.18 -24.09 -22.37
CA LYS A 57 10.45 -24.81 -23.41
C LYS A 57 11.32 -25.99 -23.86
N GLU A 58 10.85 -27.22 -23.65
CA GLU A 58 10.74 -28.32 -24.63
C GLU A 58 9.73 -29.37 -24.12
#